data_AF-A0A1B6D4V6-F1
#
_entry.id   AF-A0A1B6D4V6-F1
#
_cell.length_a   1.000
_cell.length_b   1.000
_cell.length_c   1.000
_cell.angle_alpha   90.00
_cell.angle_beta   90.00
_cell.angle_gamma   90.00
#
_symmetry.space_group_name_H-M   'P 1'
#
loop_
_entity.id
_entity.type
_entity.pdbx_description
1 polymer ?
#
loop_
_entity_poly.entity_id
_entity_poly.type
_entity_poly.pdbx_seq_one_letter_code
_entity_poly.pdbx_strand_id
1 'polypeptide(L)'
;FTTPQGYILQNPYEFAATYALEDSSCQGPAKEYKARAQQKIAGGHYTRNVVIYGNVVADQQAYSRPRSSVYRSSGNNQQSNKPTTPYSQKRIYVIEKGGKICFSAYPLLQCLGSSSPQGYVEKQVEFVCLQPSTVTQHWQELINEGVNPDFSQKKPFQTFTIQVPKSCQP
;
A
#
# COMPACT_ATOMS: atom_id res chain seq x y z
N PHE A 1 -3.81 -22.16 11.63
CA PHE A 1 -4.37 -22.95 10.51
C PHE A 1 -5.23 -22.04 9.62
N THR A 2 -5.22 -22.20 8.29
CA THR A 2 -5.87 -21.24 7.36
C THR A 2 -7.18 -21.80 6.80
N THR A 3 -8.31 -21.16 7.10
CA THR A 3 -9.65 -21.56 6.63
C THR A 3 -9.82 -21.39 5.12
N PRO A 4 -10.86 -21.99 4.49
CA PRO A 4 -11.15 -21.81 3.06
C PRO A 4 -11.34 -20.35 2.64
N GLN A 5 -11.76 -19.49 3.56
CA GLN A 5 -11.96 -18.05 3.33
C GLN A 5 -10.69 -17.22 3.58
N GLY A 6 -9.56 -17.86 3.91
CA GLY A 6 -8.26 -17.23 4.10
C GLY A 6 -8.00 -16.68 5.51
N TYR A 7 -8.84 -17.03 6.49
CA TYR A 7 -8.66 -16.61 7.88
C TYR A 7 -7.76 -17.58 8.64
N ILE A 8 -6.95 -17.07 9.57
CA ILE A 8 -6.07 -17.85 10.42
C ILE A 8 -6.76 -18.06 11.75
N LEU A 9 -7.08 -19.32 12.05
CA LEU A 9 -7.59 -19.76 13.34
C LEU A 9 -6.48 -20.46 14.12
N GLN A 10 -6.43 -20.19 15.42
CA GLN A 10 -5.48 -20.81 16.34
C GLN A 10 -5.96 -22.19 16.82
N ASN A 11 -7.27 -22.36 17.03
CA ASN A 11 -7.82 -23.62 17.50
C ASN A 11 -7.95 -24.63 16.34
N PRO A 12 -7.36 -25.84 16.47
CA PRO A 12 -7.36 -26.84 15.40
C PRO A 12 -8.75 -27.43 15.11
N TYR A 13 -9.61 -27.58 16.13
CA TYR A 13 -10.96 -28.12 15.97
C TYR A 13 -11.89 -27.13 15.29
N GLU A 14 -11.82 -25.86 15.67
CA GLU A 14 -12.53 -24.76 15.00
C GLU A 14 -12.10 -24.64 13.54
N PHE A 15 -10.79 -24.75 13.28
CA PHE A 15 -10.24 -24.78 11.93
C PHE A 15 -10.77 -25.96 11.10
N ALA A 16 -10.64 -27.20 11.61
CA ALA A 16 -11.07 -28.39 10.88
C ALA A 16 -12.57 -28.32 10.53
N ALA A 17 -13.38 -27.80 11.46
CA ALA A 17 -14.81 -27.61 11.26
C ALA A 17 -15.16 -26.63 10.13
N THR A 18 -14.27 -25.68 9.77
CA THR A 18 -14.52 -24.77 8.63
C THR A 18 -14.55 -25.46 7.26
N TYR A 19 -13.99 -26.66 7.15
CA TYR A 19 -14.02 -27.49 5.94
C TYR A 19 -15.20 -28.48 5.92
N ALA A 20 -15.98 -28.58 7.00
CA ALA A 20 -17.11 -29.49 7.06
C ALA A 20 -18.23 -29.03 6.11
N LEU A 21 -18.68 -29.96 5.26
CA LEU A 21 -19.88 -29.78 4.44
C LEU A 21 -21.10 -29.94 5.35
N GLU A 22 -21.92 -28.90 5.44
CA GLU A 22 -23.17 -28.94 6.21
C GLU A 22 -24.31 -29.28 5.27
N ASP A 23 -24.95 -30.41 5.53
CA ASP A 23 -26.28 -30.73 5.03
C ASP A 23 -27.28 -30.77 6.19
N SER A 24 -28.55 -31.04 5.88
CA SER A 24 -29.60 -31.19 6.89
C SER A 24 -29.39 -32.38 7.84
N SER A 25 -28.47 -33.30 7.53
CA SER A 25 -28.13 -34.47 8.34
C SER A 25 -26.90 -34.26 9.24
N CYS A 26 -26.24 -33.10 9.13
CA CYS A 26 -24.99 -32.82 9.84
C CYS A 26 -25.25 -32.75 11.37
N GLN A 27 -24.81 -33.80 12.06
CA GLN A 27 -24.90 -33.96 13.51
C GLN A 27 -23.52 -34.02 14.14
N GLY A 28 -23.41 -33.55 15.39
CA GLY A 28 -22.20 -33.66 16.20
C GLY A 28 -21.45 -32.34 16.41
N PRO A 29 -20.27 -32.41 17.08
CA PRO A 29 -19.58 -31.23 17.61
C PRO A 29 -19.00 -30.33 16.52
N ALA A 30 -18.83 -30.84 15.30
CA ALA A 30 -18.34 -30.05 14.16
C ALA A 30 -19.24 -28.85 13.86
N LYS A 31 -20.56 -28.98 14.04
CA LYS A 31 -21.52 -27.89 13.84
C LYS A 31 -21.29 -26.73 14.81
N GLU A 32 -21.07 -27.05 16.08
CA GLU A 32 -20.79 -26.05 17.12
C GLU A 32 -19.43 -25.37 16.88
N TYR A 33 -18.39 -26.16 16.56
CA TYR A 33 -17.07 -25.62 16.27
C TYR A 33 -17.06 -24.70 15.04
N LYS A 34 -17.83 -25.03 14.00
CA LYS A 34 -17.98 -24.19 12.81
C LYS A 34 -18.71 -22.89 13.15
N ALA A 35 -19.79 -22.93 13.93
CA ALA A 35 -20.49 -21.73 14.39
C ALA A 35 -19.58 -20.83 15.23
N ARG A 36 -18.79 -21.40 16.13
CA ARG A 36 -17.81 -20.67 16.96
C ARG A 36 -16.71 -20.02 16.11
N ALA A 37 -16.19 -20.74 15.11
CA ALA A 37 -15.23 -20.21 14.15
C ALA A 37 -15.82 -19.01 13.39
N GLN A 38 -17.06 -19.13 12.91
CA GLN A 38 -17.77 -18.04 12.21
C GLN A 38 -17.99 -16.83 13.11
N GLN A 39 -18.36 -17.02 14.37
CA GLN A 39 -18.51 -15.92 15.34
C GLN A 39 -17.19 -15.20 15.60
N LYS A 40 -16.07 -15.92 15.76
CA LYS A 40 -14.75 -15.29 15.91
C LYS A 40 -14.34 -14.51 14.67
N ILE A 41 -14.63 -15.04 13.48
CA ILE A 41 -14.39 -14.35 12.22
C ILE A 41 -15.27 -13.08 12.13
N ALA A 42 -16.56 -13.17 12.44
CA ALA A 42 -17.47 -12.02 12.42
C ALA A 42 -17.09 -10.95 13.47
N GLY A 43 -16.61 -11.38 14.64
CA GLY A 43 -16.19 -10.52 15.75
C GLY A 43 -14.79 -9.93 15.62
N GLY A 44 -14.06 -10.17 14.52
CA GLY A 44 -12.72 -9.61 14.33
C GLY A 44 -11.59 -10.30 15.09
N HIS A 45 -11.87 -11.43 15.76
CA HIS A 45 -10.89 -12.22 16.51
C HIS A 45 -10.17 -13.24 15.58
N TYR A 46 -9.56 -12.74 14.51
CA TYR A 46 -8.85 -13.56 13.53
C TYR A 46 -7.67 -12.79 12.92
N THR A 47 -6.69 -13.52 12.40
CA THR A 47 -5.64 -12.96 11.52
C THR A 47 -5.95 -13.37 10.09
N ARG A 48 -5.68 -12.54 9.07
CA ARG A 48 -5.89 -12.92 7.66
C ARG A 48 -4.56 -12.84 6.92
N ASN A 49 -4.17 -13.91 6.24
CA ASN A 49 -3.08 -13.87 5.29
C ASN A 49 -3.57 -13.15 4.03
N VAL A 50 -3.57 -11.82 4.04
CA VAL A 50 -3.78 -11.06 2.81
C VAL A 50 -2.43 -11.02 2.12
N VAL A 51 -2.22 -11.93 1.16
CA VAL A 51 -1.07 -11.84 0.26
C VAL A 51 -1.38 -10.71 -0.70
N ILE A 52 -0.74 -9.56 -0.47
CA ILE A 52 -0.95 -8.36 -1.27
C ILE A 52 0.21 -8.25 -2.27
N TYR A 53 -0.07 -8.56 -3.53
CA TYR A 53 0.91 -8.40 -4.61
C TYR A 53 1.00 -6.93 -5.03
N GLY A 54 2.17 -6.29 -4.89
CA GLY A 54 2.41 -4.91 -5.32
C GLY A 54 3.31 -4.87 -6.55
N ASN A 55 2.94 -4.09 -7.57
CA ASN A 55 3.84 -3.79 -8.68
C ASN A 55 4.86 -2.76 -8.21
N VAL A 56 6.14 -3.08 -8.36
CA VAL A 56 7.27 -2.17 -8.10
C VAL A 56 7.73 -1.58 -9.43
N VAL A 57 7.70 -0.26 -9.55
CA VAL A 57 8.31 0.46 -10.68
C VAL A 57 9.36 1.37 -10.09
N ALA A 58 10.62 1.20 -10.51
CA ALA A 58 11.68 2.12 -10.12
C ALA A 58 11.36 3.52 -10.65
N ASP A 59 11.62 4.55 -9.84
CA ASP A 59 11.24 5.94 -10.14
C ASP A 59 11.68 6.41 -11.54
N GLN A 60 12.82 5.93 -12.04
CA GLN A 60 13.33 6.25 -13.38
C GLN A 60 12.36 5.83 -14.51
N GLN A 61 11.52 4.82 -14.28
CA GLN A 61 10.56 4.29 -15.24
C GLN A 61 9.14 4.85 -15.04
N ALA A 62 8.78 5.29 -13.83
CA ALA A 62 7.46 5.86 -13.52
C ALA A 62 7.20 7.21 -14.23
N TYR A 63 8.26 7.91 -14.67
CA TYR A 63 8.18 9.18 -15.39
C TYR A 63 8.40 9.06 -16.91
N SER A 64 8.53 7.85 -17.46
CA SER A 64 8.62 7.66 -18.92
C SER A 64 7.26 7.96 -19.57
N ARG A 65 6.95 9.24 -19.75
CA ARG A 65 5.95 9.67 -20.72
C ARG A 65 6.35 9.09 -22.09
N PRO A 66 5.42 8.53 -22.88
CA PRO A 66 5.74 8.20 -24.26
C PRO A 66 6.17 9.50 -24.94
N ARG A 67 7.46 9.60 -25.30
CA ARG A 67 7.96 10.68 -26.15
C ARG A 67 7.22 10.55 -27.47
N SER A 68 6.18 11.36 -27.64
CA SER A 68 5.57 11.58 -28.94
C SER A 68 6.68 12.05 -29.87
N SER A 69 6.95 11.22 -30.88
CA SER A 69 7.77 11.53 -32.04
C SER A 69 7.49 12.94 -32.55
N VAL A 70 8.47 13.84 -32.45
CA VAL A 70 8.56 15.03 -33.30
C VAL A 70 10.02 15.17 -33.75
N TYR A 71 10.15 15.25 -35.06
CA TYR A 71 11.35 15.37 -35.90
C TYR A 71 12.35 16.49 -35.49
N ARG A 72 13.63 16.27 -35.88
CA ARG A 72 14.71 17.25 -36.18
C ARG A 72 15.40 17.92 -34.97
N SER A 73 16.71 18.18 -34.93
CA SER A 73 17.82 18.13 -35.89
C SER A 73 19.13 17.96 -35.12
N SER A 74 20.15 17.41 -35.79
CA SER A 74 21.54 17.39 -35.33
C SER A 74 22.02 18.81 -35.00
N GLY A 75 22.44 19.03 -33.76
CA GLY A 75 23.00 20.28 -33.26
C GLY A 75 23.87 20.00 -32.06
N ASN A 76 25.17 19.79 -32.30
CA ASN A 76 26.18 19.67 -31.25
C ASN A 76 26.22 20.95 -30.41
N ASN A 77 25.76 20.87 -29.16
CA ASN A 77 26.16 21.80 -28.12
C ASN A 77 26.50 20.99 -26.86
N GLN A 78 27.80 20.80 -26.65
CA GLN A 78 28.36 20.26 -25.41
C GLN A 78 28.26 21.34 -24.33
N GLN A 79 27.05 21.54 -23.80
CA GLN A 79 26.91 22.14 -22.47
C GLN A 79 27.10 21.03 -21.44
N SER A 80 28.08 21.25 -20.56
CA SER A 80 28.29 20.47 -19.34
C SER A 80 27.02 20.51 -18.49
N ASN A 81 26.08 19.60 -18.80
CA ASN A 81 24.88 19.36 -18.01
C ASN A 81 25.33 18.63 -16.74
N LYS A 82 25.80 19.38 -15.74
CA LYS A 82 25.78 18.88 -14.37
C LYS A 82 24.34 18.43 -14.09
N PRO A 83 24.09 17.19 -13.69
CA PRO A 83 22.75 16.75 -13.36
C PRO A 83 22.24 17.63 -12.22
N THR A 84 21.31 18.54 -12.51
CA THR A 84 20.59 19.29 -11.48
C THR A 84 19.83 18.26 -10.66
N THR A 85 20.27 18.02 -9.43
CA THR A 85 19.53 17.15 -8.51
C THR A 85 18.14 17.75 -8.31
N PRO A 86 17.05 16.99 -8.50
CA PRO A 86 15.71 17.53 -8.36
C PRO A 86 15.45 17.93 -6.91
N TYR A 87 14.98 19.17 -6.69
CA TYR A 87 14.61 19.69 -5.37
C TYR A 87 13.26 19.15 -4.86
N SER A 88 12.54 18.38 -5.66
CA SER A 88 11.28 17.76 -5.26
C SER A 88 11.05 16.46 -6.01
N GLN A 89 10.30 15.55 -5.39
CA GLN A 89 9.85 14.31 -6.01
C GLN A 89 8.40 14.03 -5.62
N LYS A 90 7.74 13.11 -6.32
CA LYS A 90 6.50 12.52 -5.84
C LYS A 90 6.82 11.20 -5.13
N ARG A 91 6.34 11.01 -3.91
CA ARG A 91 6.51 9.77 -3.14
C ARG A 91 5.20 9.28 -2.53
N ILE A 92 5.07 7.97 -2.36
CA ILE A 92 4.01 7.39 -1.53
C ILE A 92 4.17 7.92 -0.10
N TYR A 93 3.07 8.43 0.43
CA TYR A 93 3.00 8.96 1.79
C TYR A 93 2.64 7.84 2.76
N VAL A 94 3.38 7.74 3.87
CA VAL A 94 3.16 6.73 4.89
C VAL A 94 2.75 7.41 6.18
N ILE A 95 1.62 6.98 6.77
CA ILE A 95 1.13 7.46 8.06
C ILE A 95 0.71 6.30 8.95
N GLU A 96 0.74 6.51 10.25
CA GLU A 96 0.18 5.58 11.22
C GLU A 96 -1.18 6.09 11.74
N LYS A 97 -2.22 5.25 11.64
CA LYS A 97 -3.57 5.57 12.11
C LYS A 97 -4.23 4.35 12.72
N GLY A 98 -4.67 4.46 13.98
CA GLY A 98 -5.41 3.39 14.66
C GLY A 98 -4.64 2.06 14.74
N GLY A 99 -3.32 2.14 14.97
CA GLY A 99 -2.44 0.96 15.02
C GLY A 99 -2.16 0.30 13.65
N LYS A 100 -2.61 0.90 12.55
CA LYS A 100 -2.35 0.45 11.17
C LYS A 100 -1.35 1.36 10.48
N ILE A 101 -0.60 0.79 9.55
CA ILE A 101 0.26 1.52 8.63
C ILE A 101 -0.54 1.80 7.36
N CYS A 102 -0.61 3.06 6.96
CA CYS A 102 -1.41 3.53 5.85
C CYS A 102 -0.52 4.13 4.76
N PHE A 103 -0.67 3.62 3.54
CA PHE A 103 0.05 4.08 2.35
C PHE A 103 -0.88 4.85 1.44
N SER A 104 -0.48 6.04 0.97
CA SER A 104 -1.31 6.80 0.02
C SER A 104 -1.51 5.99 -1.26
N ALA A 105 -2.72 6.00 -1.82
CA ALA A 105 -3.02 5.33 -3.08
C ALA A 105 -2.17 5.88 -4.26
N TYR A 106 -1.81 7.17 -4.18
CA TYR A 106 -1.07 7.89 -5.22
C TYR A 106 0.10 8.70 -4.64
N PRO A 107 1.23 8.82 -5.35
CA PRO A 107 2.37 9.62 -4.90
C PRO A 107 2.05 11.12 -4.72
N LEU A 108 2.55 11.70 -3.63
CA LEU A 108 2.40 13.11 -3.24
C LEU A 108 3.73 13.85 -3.28
N LEU A 109 3.67 15.18 -3.39
CA LEU A 109 4.87 16.03 -3.45
C LEU A 109 5.65 15.94 -2.13
N GLN A 110 6.95 15.70 -2.24
CA GLN A 110 7.90 15.72 -1.13
C GLN A 110 9.16 16.49 -1.55
N CYS A 111 9.62 17.38 -0.69
CA CYS A 111 10.86 18.12 -0.91
C CYS A 111 12.09 17.24 -0.64
N LEU A 112 13.16 17.46 -1.38
CA LEU A 112 14.37 16.64 -1.38
C LEU A 112 15.62 17.41 -0.95
N GLY A 113 16.58 16.70 -0.36
CA GLY A 113 17.88 17.26 0.00
C GLY A 113 17.75 18.43 0.98
N SER A 114 18.37 19.57 0.63
CA SER A 114 18.31 20.80 1.41
C SER A 114 17.09 21.68 1.10
N SER A 115 16.26 21.30 0.13
CA SER A 115 15.11 22.12 -0.26
C SER A 115 14.03 22.15 0.82
N SER A 116 13.36 23.29 0.94
CA SER A 116 12.32 23.53 1.92
C SER A 116 10.95 23.75 1.27
N PRO A 117 9.87 23.29 1.92
CA PRO A 117 8.51 23.49 1.44
C PRO A 117 8.09 24.96 1.54
N GLN A 118 7.55 25.50 0.46
CA GLN A 118 7.00 26.87 0.42
C GLN A 118 5.51 26.86 0.75
N GLY A 119 5.24 26.56 2.02
CA GLY A 119 3.90 26.42 2.56
C GLY A 119 3.22 25.08 2.23
N TYR A 120 2.05 24.89 2.82
CA TYR A 120 1.31 23.65 2.78
C TYR A 120 -0.13 23.86 2.30
N VAL A 121 -0.69 22.82 1.69
CA VAL A 121 -2.10 22.72 1.32
C VAL A 121 -2.69 21.50 1.98
N GLU A 122 -3.87 21.65 2.58
CA GLU A 122 -4.65 20.52 3.05
C GLU A 122 -5.28 19.79 1.88
N LYS A 123 -5.04 18.49 1.81
CA LYS A 123 -5.56 17.63 0.76
C LYS A 123 -6.23 16.41 1.37
N GLN A 124 -7.44 16.11 0.90
CA GLN A 124 -8.05 14.81 1.15
C GLN A 124 -7.38 13.78 0.24
N VAL A 125 -6.77 12.78 0.86
CA VAL A 125 -5.98 11.75 0.19
C VAL A 125 -6.52 10.39 0.57
N GLU A 126 -6.62 9.52 -0.43
CA GLU A 126 -7.00 8.12 -0.25
C GLU A 126 -5.78 7.30 0.20
N PHE A 127 -5.99 6.48 1.22
CA PHE A 127 -4.99 5.61 1.81
C PHE A 127 -5.46 4.16 1.87
N VAL A 128 -4.49 3.26 1.77
CA VAL A 128 -4.64 1.82 2.01
C VAL A 128 -4.02 1.51 3.35
N CYS A 129 -4.86 1.21 4.34
CA CYS A 129 -4.43 0.96 5.72
C CYS A 129 -4.41 -0.53 6.04
N LEU A 130 -3.25 -1.01 6.48
CA LEU A 130 -2.97 -2.41 6.70
C LEU A 130 -2.41 -2.63 8.11
N GLN A 131 -2.65 -3.82 8.65
CA GLN A 131 -2.07 -4.18 9.93
C GLN A 131 -0.55 -4.32 9.80
N PRO A 132 0.22 -3.93 10.84
CA PRO A 132 1.66 -4.14 10.86
C PRO A 132 2.01 -5.61 10.60
N SER A 133 2.85 -5.83 9.59
CA SER A 133 3.33 -7.12 9.14
C SER A 133 4.70 -6.97 8.46
N THR A 134 5.36 -8.09 8.17
CA THR A 134 6.62 -8.09 7.41
C THR A 134 6.47 -7.46 6.02
N VAL A 135 5.31 -7.63 5.37
CA VAL A 135 5.01 -7.05 4.06
C VAL A 135 4.89 -5.52 4.14
N THR A 136 4.18 -5.01 5.15
CA THR A 136 4.03 -3.55 5.31
C THR A 136 5.36 -2.90 5.67
N GLN A 137 6.19 -3.57 6.46
CA GLN A 137 7.55 -3.10 6.76
C GLN A 137 8.42 -3.07 5.50
N HIS A 138 8.36 -4.12 4.70
CA HIS A 138 9.09 -4.19 3.44
C HIS A 138 8.70 -3.07 2.47
N TRP A 139 7.41 -2.75 2.32
CA TRP A 139 7.03 -1.58 1.49
C TRP A 139 7.50 -0.26 2.07
N GLN A 140 7.46 -0.09 3.38
CA GLN A 140 7.97 1.12 4.01
C GLN A 140 9.48 1.29 3.75
N GLU A 141 10.24 0.20 3.82
CA GLU A 141 11.67 0.17 3.46
C GLU A 141 11.89 0.56 1.99
N LEU A 142 11.16 -0.05 1.06
CA LEU A 142 11.21 0.31 -0.37
C LEU A 142 10.87 1.79 -0.61
N ILE A 143 9.87 2.33 0.08
CA ILE A 143 9.50 3.76 -0.04
C ILE A 143 10.61 4.66 0.51
N ASN A 144 11.26 4.27 1.61
CA ASN A 144 12.40 5.00 2.16
C ASN A 144 13.57 5.04 1.17
N GLU A 145 13.83 3.92 0.48
CA GLU A 145 14.82 3.80 -0.60
C GLU A 145 14.44 4.56 -1.87
N GLY A 146 13.19 5.03 -1.98
CA GLY A 146 12.72 5.83 -3.10
C GLY A 146 12.01 5.04 -4.20
N VAL A 147 11.48 3.88 -3.88
CA VAL A 147 10.54 3.18 -4.75
C VAL A 147 9.12 3.68 -4.46
N ASN A 148 8.29 3.77 -5.51
CA ASN A 148 6.88 4.11 -5.39
C ASN A 148 6.00 2.91 -5.78
N PRO A 149 5.67 2.01 -4.83
CA PRO A 149 4.77 0.91 -5.12
C PRO A 149 3.38 1.41 -5.52
N ASP A 150 2.73 0.70 -6.45
CA ASP A 150 1.37 1.05 -6.88
C ASP A 150 0.31 0.50 -5.89
N PHE A 151 -0.36 1.43 -5.19
CA PHE A 151 -1.46 1.14 -4.27
C PHE A 151 -2.84 1.47 -4.86
N SER A 152 -2.93 2.00 -6.08
CA SER A 152 -4.18 2.50 -6.70
C SER A 152 -5.23 1.43 -6.96
N GLN A 153 -4.85 0.15 -6.97
CA GLN A 153 -5.76 -0.98 -7.13
C GLN A 153 -6.13 -1.67 -5.81
N LYS A 154 -5.53 -1.24 -4.68
CA LYS A 154 -5.65 -1.91 -3.39
C LYS A 154 -6.79 -1.30 -2.58
N LYS A 155 -7.99 -1.85 -2.75
CA LYS A 155 -9.19 -1.47 -2.00
C LYS A 155 -9.32 -2.28 -0.69
N PRO A 156 -10.06 -1.78 0.32
CA PRO A 156 -10.77 -0.49 0.36
C PRO A 156 -9.85 0.70 0.68
N PHE A 157 -10.22 1.88 0.19
CA PHE A 157 -9.56 3.13 0.55
C PHE A 157 -10.18 3.76 1.80
N GLN A 158 -9.35 4.44 2.57
CA GLN A 158 -9.76 5.35 3.64
C GLN A 158 -9.25 6.74 3.31
N THR A 159 -10.11 7.75 3.42
CA THR A 159 -9.75 9.12 3.09
C THR A 159 -9.33 9.87 4.33
N PHE A 160 -8.16 10.49 4.29
CA PHE A 160 -7.67 11.36 5.36
C PHE A 160 -7.24 12.72 4.81
N THR A 161 -7.49 13.77 5.59
CA THR A 161 -6.93 15.09 5.31
C THR A 161 -5.51 15.16 5.85
N ILE A 162 -4.57 15.50 4.98
CA ILE A 162 -3.17 15.70 5.34
C ILE A 162 -2.63 17.00 4.73
N GLN A 163 -1.54 17.52 5.30
CA GLN A 163 -0.83 18.66 4.74
C GLN A 163 0.26 18.19 3.78
N VAL A 164 0.21 18.69 2.55
CA VAL A 164 1.18 18.42 1.49
C VAL A 164 1.86 19.73 1.11
N PRO A 165 3.18 19.76 0.87
CA PRO A 165 3.85 20.95 0.35
C PRO A 165 3.16 21.51 -0.90
N LYS A 166 3.03 22.84 -1.00
CA LYS A 166 2.56 23.49 -2.22
C LYS A 166 3.62 23.46 -3.31
N SER A 167 4.87 23.72 -2.93
CA SER A 167 6.06 23.66 -3.77
C SER A 167 7.31 23.50 -2.90
N CYS A 168 8.44 23.20 -3.53
CA CYS A 168 9.74 23.08 -2.86
C CYS A 168 10.72 24.07 -3.51
N GLN A 169 11.53 24.74 -2.69
CA GLN A 169 12.58 25.65 -3.16
C GLN A 169 13.93 25.31 -2.49
N PRO A 170 15.06 25.54 -3.18
CA PRO A 170 16.40 25.29 -2.64
C PRO A 170 16.68 26.00 -1.32
#